data_AF-A0A3A4JQ61-F1
#
_entry.id   AF-A0A3A4JQ61-F1
#
_cell.length_a   1.000
_cell.length_b   1.000
_cell.length_c   1.000
_cell.angle_alpha   90.00
_cell.angle_beta   90.00
_cell.angle_gamma   90.00
#
_symmetry.space_group_name_H-M   'P 1'
#
loop_
_entity.id
_entity.type
_entity.pdbx_description
1 polymer ?
#
loop_
_entity_poly.entity_id
_entity_poly.type
_entity_poly.pdbx_seq_one_letter_code
_entity_poly.pdbx_strand_id
1 'polypeptide(L)'
;MEKNPQDIFDEIEPVKNSAEPKPPTPKPVIKPRPMTNQFGSSAALPFRPRLGWPWLIGITLALVVGLILVMIWIRNSEEESTTNQNSNANSNQSAVQQNSNTSTSAVPLLDSQTQDKDSDGLTDEKEASLGTNPDLADTDQDGLSDLDEINVYQTDAKAPDTDGDGRTDGEEVKKGYNPKGAGTLLDFESAKTKINNSNTNQ
;
A
#
# COMPACT_ATOMS: atom_id res chain seq x y z
N MET A 1 8.00 14.34 74.23
CA MET A 1 8.87 14.64 73.07
C MET A 1 8.34 13.87 71.88
N GLU A 2 7.60 14.59 71.05
CA GLU A 2 6.95 14.14 69.83
C GLU A 2 8.03 13.94 68.76
N LYS A 3 8.18 12.72 68.25
CA LYS A 3 9.16 12.39 67.21
C LYS A 3 8.62 12.86 65.86
N ASN A 4 9.44 13.66 65.18
CA ASN A 4 9.17 14.28 63.89
C ASN A 4 8.95 13.21 62.80
N PRO A 5 7.86 13.25 62.02
CA PRO A 5 7.56 12.25 60.99
C PRO A 5 8.44 12.32 59.72
N GLN A 6 9.54 13.09 59.72
CA GLN A 6 10.43 13.27 58.57
C GLN A 6 11.70 12.38 58.59
N ASP A 7 11.97 11.64 59.67
CA ASP A 7 13.20 10.84 59.81
C ASP A 7 13.06 9.37 59.32
N ILE A 8 12.11 9.06 58.43
CA ILE A 8 11.82 7.68 57.99
C ILE A 8 12.48 7.33 56.62
N PHE A 9 13.08 8.28 55.91
CA PHE A 9 13.49 8.08 54.52
C PHE A 9 15.01 8.09 54.23
N ASP A 10 15.87 7.95 55.24
CA ASP A 10 17.34 8.02 55.04
C ASP A 10 18.08 6.68 55.12
N GLU A 11 17.42 5.54 54.92
CA GLU A 11 18.14 4.26 54.83
C GLU A 11 17.51 3.27 53.85
N ILE A 12 17.66 3.57 52.55
CA ILE A 12 17.55 2.55 51.51
C ILE A 12 18.89 2.53 50.78
N GLU A 13 19.74 1.57 51.14
CA GLU A 13 20.96 1.27 50.38
C GLU A 13 20.60 1.03 48.90
N PRO A 14 21.44 1.45 47.94
CA PRO A 14 21.19 1.14 46.53
C PRO A 14 21.29 -0.38 46.33
N VAL A 15 20.15 -1.00 46.00
CA VAL A 15 20.10 -2.39 45.52
C VAL A 15 20.98 -2.49 44.29
N LYS A 16 22.14 -3.11 44.45
CA LYS A 16 23.07 -3.44 43.38
C LYS A 16 22.40 -4.47 42.49
N ASN A 17 21.75 -4.02 41.42
CA ASN A 17 21.22 -4.87 40.35
C ASN A 17 22.39 -5.62 39.69
N SER A 18 22.71 -6.78 40.23
CA SER A 18 23.67 -7.73 39.68
C SER A 18 23.01 -8.38 38.47
N ALA A 19 23.12 -7.73 37.30
CA ALA A 19 22.84 -8.35 36.02
C ALA A 19 23.86 -9.48 35.81
N GLU A 20 23.45 -10.70 36.13
CA GLU A 20 24.19 -11.90 35.80
C GLU A 20 24.18 -12.07 34.27
N PRO A 21 25.33 -12.17 33.58
CA PRO A 21 25.35 -12.36 32.13
C PRO A 21 24.77 -13.74 31.80
N LYS A 22 23.68 -13.75 31.03
CA LYS A 22 23.07 -14.98 30.49
C LYS A 22 24.16 -15.80 29.77
N PRO A 23 24.31 -17.10 30.07
CA PRO A 23 25.36 -17.92 29.47
C PRO A 23 25.21 -17.95 27.94
N PRO A 24 26.33 -17.91 27.18
CA PRO A 24 26.28 -17.94 25.73
C PRO A 24 25.63 -19.24 25.26
N THR A 25 24.62 -19.14 24.41
CA THR A 25 24.00 -20.29 23.76
C THR A 25 25.03 -21.01 22.88
N PRO A 26 25.10 -22.35 22.91
CA PRO A 26 26.06 -23.08 22.08
C PRO A 26 25.71 -22.90 20.59
N LYS A 27 26.72 -22.50 19.80
CA LYS A 27 26.61 -22.36 18.34
C LYS A 27 26.26 -23.71 17.69
N PRO A 28 25.37 -23.75 16.68
CA PRO A 28 25.03 -24.99 15.99
C PRO A 28 26.25 -25.57 15.25
N VAL A 29 26.61 -26.81 15.56
CA VAL A 29 27.66 -27.57 14.89
C VAL A 29 27.14 -28.04 13.53
N ILE A 30 27.54 -27.36 12.46
CA ILE A 30 27.27 -27.82 11.09
C ILE A 30 28.26 -28.94 10.77
N LYS A 31 27.79 -30.19 10.69
CA LYS A 31 28.58 -31.31 10.20
C LYS A 31 28.77 -31.17 8.68
N PRO A 32 29.97 -31.38 8.12
CA PRO A 32 30.16 -31.32 6.67
C PRO A 32 29.38 -32.43 5.97
N ARG A 33 28.71 -32.08 4.87
CA ARG A 33 27.93 -32.99 4.03
C ARG A 33 28.91 -33.79 3.15
N PRO A 34 28.75 -35.12 3.00
CA PRO A 34 29.64 -35.90 2.13
C PRO A 34 29.46 -35.50 0.66
N MET A 35 30.56 -35.23 -0.03
CA MET A 35 30.60 -35.02 -1.47
C MET A 35 30.58 -36.38 -2.17
N THR A 36 29.43 -36.74 -2.75
CA THR A 36 29.32 -37.92 -3.61
C THR A 36 29.67 -37.54 -5.04
N ASN A 37 30.87 -37.91 -5.49
CA ASN A 37 31.25 -37.81 -6.90
C ASN A 37 30.48 -38.86 -7.70
N GLN A 38 29.52 -38.42 -8.52
CA GLN A 38 28.83 -39.29 -9.49
C GLN A 38 29.27 -38.91 -10.91
N PHE A 39 30.36 -39.53 -11.35
CA PHE A 39 30.62 -39.71 -12.78
C PHE A 39 29.74 -40.87 -13.26
N GLY A 40 28.83 -40.60 -14.20
CA GLY A 40 27.94 -41.62 -14.74
C GLY A 40 27.34 -41.23 -16.09
N SER A 41 28.00 -41.72 -17.15
CA SER A 41 27.43 -42.19 -18.42
C SER A 41 26.51 -41.28 -19.24
N SER A 42 27.07 -40.72 -20.32
CA SER A 42 26.31 -40.18 -21.44
C SER A 42 25.55 -41.29 -22.17
N ALA A 43 24.23 -41.33 -21.98
CA ALA A 43 23.32 -42.08 -22.85
C ALA A 43 22.84 -41.16 -23.99
N ALA A 44 23.06 -41.60 -25.23
CA ALA A 44 22.63 -40.91 -26.44
C ALA A 44 21.10 -40.76 -26.46
N LEU A 45 20.61 -39.52 -26.58
CA LEU A 45 19.18 -39.22 -26.71
C LEU A 45 18.77 -39.17 -28.20
N PRO A 46 17.60 -39.70 -28.58
CA PRO A 46 17.11 -39.66 -29.95
C PRO A 46 16.70 -38.26 -30.37
N PHE A 47 17.07 -37.90 -31.60
CA PHE A 47 16.85 -36.62 -32.25
C PHE A 47 15.34 -36.29 -32.31
N ARG A 48 14.92 -35.26 -31.56
CA ARG A 48 13.60 -34.64 -31.72
C ARG A 48 13.77 -33.42 -32.64
N PRO A 49 12.96 -33.25 -33.72
CA PRO A 49 13.08 -32.08 -34.58
C PRO A 49 12.71 -30.83 -33.77
N ARG A 50 13.72 -30.04 -33.42
CA ARG A 50 13.55 -28.72 -32.81
C ARG A 50 13.08 -27.75 -33.90
N LEU A 51 11.88 -27.21 -33.74
CA LEU A 51 11.44 -26.01 -34.45
C LEU A 51 12.37 -24.88 -34.02
N GLY A 52 13.38 -24.60 -34.85
CA GLY A 52 14.48 -23.72 -34.50
C GLY A 52 14.04 -22.27 -34.30
N TRP A 53 14.72 -21.60 -33.37
CA TRP A 53 14.64 -20.16 -33.10
C TRP A 53 14.51 -19.20 -34.30
N PRO A 54 15.02 -19.43 -35.53
CA PRO A 54 14.75 -18.54 -36.66
C PRO A 54 13.26 -18.30 -36.95
N TRP A 55 12.37 -19.24 -36.62
CA TRP A 55 10.94 -19.08 -36.91
C TRP A 55 10.25 -18.08 -35.97
N LEU A 56 10.66 -18.01 -34.70
CA LEU A 56 10.15 -17.03 -33.73
C LEU A 56 10.58 -15.59 -34.07
N ILE A 57 11.78 -15.43 -34.66
CA ILE A 57 12.28 -14.13 -35.11
C ILE A 57 11.46 -13.59 -36.29
N GLY A 58 11.05 -14.47 -37.21
CA GLY A 58 10.16 -14.08 -38.32
C GLY A 58 8.79 -13.59 -37.84
N ILE A 59 8.19 -14.27 -36.86
CA ILE A 59 6.88 -13.90 -36.31
C ILE A 59 6.97 -12.58 -35.53
N THR A 60 8.00 -12.41 -34.72
CA THR A 60 8.19 -11.16 -33.95
C THR A 60 8.44 -9.97 -34.85
N LEU A 61 9.25 -10.10 -35.91
CA LEU A 61 9.45 -9.02 -36.89
C LEU A 61 8.14 -8.64 -37.60
N ALA A 62 7.32 -9.63 -37.97
CA ALA A 62 6.02 -9.39 -38.61
C ALA A 62 5.04 -8.67 -37.68
N LEU A 63 4.99 -9.03 -36.39
CA LEU A 63 4.16 -8.35 -35.40
C LEU A 63 4.59 -6.90 -35.17
N VAL A 64 5.90 -6.64 -35.08
CA VAL A 64 6.43 -5.28 -34.88
C VAL A 64 6.12 -4.39 -36.09
N VAL A 65 6.33 -4.88 -37.31
CA VAL A 65 6.00 -4.12 -38.53
C VAL A 65 4.49 -3.87 -38.64
N GLY A 66 3.66 -4.86 -38.28
CA GLY A 66 2.20 -4.70 -38.23
C GLY A 66 1.75 -3.60 -37.26
N LEU A 67 2.30 -3.58 -36.05
CA LEU A 67 2.00 -2.54 -35.04
C LEU A 67 2.41 -1.14 -35.51
N ILE A 68 3.57 -1.02 -36.18
CA ILE A 68 4.02 0.26 -36.75
C ILE A 68 3.06 0.76 -37.84
N LEU A 69 2.58 -0.13 -38.72
CA LEU A 69 1.62 0.24 -39.77
C LEU A 69 0.27 0.67 -39.19
N VAL A 70 -0.22 -0.01 -38.15
CA VAL A 70 -1.44 0.37 -37.44
C VAL A 70 -1.29 1.72 -36.75
N MET A 71 -0.13 2.00 -36.16
CA MET A 71 0.15 3.29 -35.51
C MET A 71 0.18 4.45 -36.52
N ILE A 72 0.74 4.22 -37.73
CA ILE A 72 0.72 5.20 -38.83
C ILE A 72 -0.71 5.45 -39.32
N TRP A 73 -1.54 4.40 -39.40
CA TRP A 73 -2.93 4.52 -39.80
C TRP A 73 -3.75 5.36 -38.79
N ILE A 74 -3.60 5.11 -37.49
CA ILE A 74 -4.28 5.88 -36.42
C ILE A 74 -3.92 7.37 -36.50
N ARG A 75 -2.64 7.70 -36.72
CA ARG A 75 -2.19 9.11 -36.83
C ARG A 75 -2.71 9.84 -38.07
N ASN A 76 -3.15 9.12 -39.09
CA ASN A 76 -3.71 9.69 -40.32
C ASN A 76 -5.26 9.67 -40.33
N SER A 77 -5.90 9.24 -39.23
CA SER A 77 -7.36 9.17 -39.10
C SER A 77 -7.98 10.36 -38.36
N GLU A 78 -7.22 11.41 -38.04
CA GLU A 78 -7.69 12.59 -37.28
C GLU A 78 -7.81 13.86 -38.14
N GLU A 79 -8.32 13.75 -39.37
CA GLU A 79 -8.80 14.93 -40.10
C GLU A 79 -10.34 14.94 -40.19
N GLU A 80 -11.01 15.24 -39.07
CA GLU A 80 -12.27 15.99 -39.07
C GLU A 80 -12.30 16.94 -37.85
N SER A 81 -11.84 18.17 -38.07
CA SER A 81 -11.89 19.26 -37.10
C SER A 81 -13.22 20.03 -37.19
N THR A 82 -13.94 20.08 -36.06
CA THR A 82 -14.69 21.21 -35.49
C THR A 82 -15.40 22.22 -36.41
N THR A 83 -16.73 22.35 -36.26
CA THR A 83 -17.41 23.66 -36.31
C THR A 83 -18.60 23.65 -35.35
N ASN A 84 -18.44 24.28 -34.18
CA ASN A 84 -19.55 24.72 -33.35
C ASN A 84 -19.45 26.25 -33.22
N GLN A 85 -20.15 26.95 -34.10
CA GLN A 85 -20.37 28.39 -34.03
C GLN A 85 -21.53 28.65 -33.06
N ASN A 86 -21.24 28.87 -31.77
CA ASN A 86 -22.23 29.45 -30.87
C ASN A 86 -22.07 30.97 -30.88
N SER A 87 -22.76 31.61 -31.82
CA SER A 87 -23.03 33.05 -31.80
C SER A 87 -24.53 33.23 -31.68
N ASN A 88 -25.03 33.42 -30.46
CA ASN A 88 -26.30 34.10 -30.27
C ASN A 88 -26.30 34.90 -28.96
N ALA A 89 -25.89 36.16 -29.07
CA ALA A 89 -26.32 37.20 -28.17
C ALA A 89 -27.63 37.79 -28.74
N ASN A 90 -28.78 37.54 -28.08
CA ASN A 90 -29.88 38.50 -28.12
C ASN A 90 -30.84 38.43 -26.90
N SER A 91 -30.62 39.42 -26.04
CA SER A 91 -31.52 40.26 -25.22
C SER A 91 -32.96 39.85 -24.80
N ASN A 92 -33.21 40.24 -23.53
CA ASN A 92 -34.46 40.70 -22.90
C ASN A 92 -35.50 39.66 -22.41
N GLN A 93 -35.55 39.48 -21.08
CA GLN A 93 -36.82 39.61 -20.32
C GLN A 93 -36.57 39.75 -18.81
N SER A 94 -37.07 40.85 -18.23
CA SER A 94 -37.16 41.08 -16.79
C SER A 94 -38.39 40.39 -16.19
N ALA A 95 -38.22 39.92 -14.95
CA ALA A 95 -39.24 39.60 -13.93
C ALA A 95 -40.19 38.40 -14.15
N VAL A 96 -40.02 37.35 -13.34
CA VAL A 96 -40.97 36.80 -12.33
C VAL A 96 -40.54 35.39 -11.93
N GLN A 97 -40.62 35.13 -10.63
CA GLN A 97 -40.30 33.90 -9.88
C GLN A 97 -40.80 32.59 -10.50
N GLN A 98 -39.90 31.60 -10.59
CA GLN A 98 -40.19 30.16 -10.36
C GLN A 98 -38.90 29.54 -9.79
N ASN A 99 -38.81 29.32 -8.48
CA ASN A 99 -39.27 28.13 -7.75
C ASN A 99 -38.05 27.28 -7.36
N SER A 100 -37.60 27.47 -6.12
CA SER A 100 -36.48 26.77 -5.47
C SER A 100 -36.85 25.33 -5.10
N ASN A 101 -37.26 24.51 -6.06
CA ASN A 101 -37.71 23.15 -5.78
C ASN A 101 -37.24 22.18 -6.88
N THR A 102 -35.94 21.93 -6.97
CA THR A 102 -35.39 20.67 -7.51
C THR A 102 -34.72 19.92 -6.38
N SER A 103 -35.54 19.25 -5.57
CA SER A 103 -35.14 18.00 -4.94
C SER A 103 -34.99 16.94 -6.04
N THR A 104 -33.86 16.99 -6.73
CA THR A 104 -33.29 15.86 -7.42
C THR A 104 -31.89 15.70 -6.88
N SER A 105 -31.63 14.55 -6.29
CA SER A 105 -30.37 14.10 -5.74
C SER A 105 -29.23 14.23 -6.76
N ALA A 106 -28.57 15.37 -6.80
CA ALA A 106 -27.35 15.61 -7.56
C ALA A 106 -26.65 16.80 -6.90
N VAL A 107 -25.73 16.49 -5.99
CA VAL A 107 -24.82 17.47 -5.40
C VAL A 107 -24.05 18.17 -6.54
N PRO A 108 -24.04 19.51 -6.62
CA PRO A 108 -23.08 20.22 -7.46
C PRO A 108 -21.79 20.31 -6.65
N LEU A 109 -21.01 19.22 -6.69
CA LEU A 109 -19.61 19.18 -6.28
C LEU A 109 -19.00 18.39 -7.45
N LEU A 110 -18.04 18.89 -8.23
CA LEU A 110 -16.68 19.09 -7.75
C LEU A 110 -15.78 19.03 -9.00
N ASP A 111 -15.68 20.11 -9.77
CA ASP A 111 -14.75 20.18 -10.93
C ASP A 111 -13.29 20.41 -10.48
N SER A 112 -12.97 20.05 -9.23
CA SER A 112 -11.62 20.14 -8.62
C SER A 112 -11.14 18.78 -8.10
N GLN A 113 -11.88 17.68 -8.27
CA GLN A 113 -11.47 16.35 -7.75
C GLN A 113 -11.37 15.29 -8.80
N THR A 114 -10.81 15.68 -9.94
CA THR A 114 -10.68 14.83 -11.11
C THR A 114 -9.24 14.40 -11.37
N GLN A 115 -8.26 14.91 -10.61
CA GLN A 115 -6.87 14.47 -10.73
C GLN A 115 -6.52 13.53 -9.58
N ASP A 116 -6.28 12.28 -9.98
CA ASP A 116 -5.77 11.15 -9.21
C ASP A 116 -4.75 10.50 -10.16
N LYS A 117 -3.50 10.92 -10.01
CA LYS A 117 -2.47 10.75 -11.04
C LYS A 117 -1.82 9.36 -10.99
N ASP A 118 -1.78 8.72 -9.83
CA ASP A 118 -1.32 7.34 -9.68
C ASP A 118 -2.46 6.30 -9.62
N SER A 119 -3.71 6.77 -9.59
CA SER A 119 -4.92 5.94 -9.61
C SER A 119 -5.05 5.01 -8.39
N ASP A 120 -4.53 5.41 -7.24
CA ASP A 120 -4.72 4.69 -5.97
C ASP A 120 -6.09 4.95 -5.33
N GLY A 121 -6.80 5.99 -5.79
CA GLY A 121 -8.12 6.41 -5.33
C GLY A 121 -8.11 7.59 -4.35
N LEU A 122 -6.94 8.16 -4.07
CA LEU A 122 -6.75 9.45 -3.43
C LEU A 122 -6.56 10.52 -4.51
N THR A 123 -7.08 11.73 -4.29
CA THR A 123 -6.89 12.82 -5.25
C THR A 123 -5.57 13.53 -4.99
N ASP A 124 -4.95 14.08 -6.04
CA ASP A 124 -3.68 14.85 -5.92
C ASP A 124 -3.78 15.96 -4.86
N GLU A 125 -4.96 16.61 -4.73
CA GLU A 125 -5.22 17.62 -3.70
C GLU A 125 -5.20 17.03 -2.29
N LYS A 126 -5.79 15.84 -2.13
CA LYS A 126 -5.87 15.13 -0.85
C LYS A 126 -4.49 14.63 -0.46
N GLU A 127 -3.73 14.10 -1.39
CA GLU A 127 -2.35 13.66 -1.18
C GLU A 127 -1.44 14.83 -0.78
N ALA A 128 -1.52 15.95 -1.49
CA ALA A 128 -0.79 17.16 -1.14
C ALA A 128 -1.13 17.66 0.28
N SER A 129 -2.37 17.48 0.74
CA SER A 129 -2.79 17.85 2.10
C SER A 129 -2.26 16.91 3.19
N LEU A 130 -2.05 15.64 2.85
CA LEU A 130 -1.52 14.61 3.74
C LEU A 130 0.01 14.53 3.69
N GLY A 131 0.60 15.11 2.64
CA GLY A 131 2.03 15.07 2.39
C GLY A 131 2.51 13.74 1.83
N THR A 132 1.61 12.99 1.19
CA THR A 132 1.91 11.84 0.34
C THR A 132 2.27 12.31 -1.08
N ASN A 133 2.70 11.38 -1.94
CA ASN A 133 3.23 11.68 -3.26
C ASN A 133 2.22 11.34 -4.37
N PRO A 134 1.65 12.34 -5.07
CA PRO A 134 0.64 12.13 -6.12
C PRO A 134 1.11 11.39 -7.37
N ASP A 135 2.38 11.03 -7.44
CA ASP A 135 2.93 10.20 -8.50
C ASP A 135 3.07 8.72 -8.11
N LEU A 136 2.80 8.37 -6.84
CA LEU A 136 3.04 7.05 -6.27
C LEU A 136 1.88 6.61 -5.40
N ALA A 137 1.19 5.56 -5.84
CA ALA A 137 0.11 4.94 -5.09
C ALA A 137 0.52 4.40 -3.70
N ASP A 138 1.83 4.28 -3.46
CA ASP A 138 2.48 3.82 -2.23
C ASP A 138 3.70 4.73 -2.03
N THR A 139 3.53 5.75 -1.18
CA THR A 139 4.48 6.85 -1.01
C THR A 139 5.79 6.38 -0.37
N ASP A 140 5.72 5.45 0.57
CA ASP A 140 6.87 4.98 1.33
C ASP A 140 7.42 3.61 0.88
N GLN A 141 6.74 3.00 -0.08
CA GLN A 141 7.14 1.81 -0.84
C GLN A 141 7.20 0.54 -0.01
N ASP A 142 6.31 0.42 0.96
CA ASP A 142 6.26 -0.71 1.88
C ASP A 142 5.35 -1.86 1.38
N GLY A 143 4.58 -1.60 0.32
CA GLY A 143 3.64 -2.52 -0.31
C GLY A 143 2.18 -2.33 0.08
N LEU A 144 1.84 -1.25 0.80
CA LEU A 144 0.49 -0.81 1.13
C LEU A 144 0.21 0.54 0.44
N SER A 145 -0.98 0.73 -0.15
CA SER A 145 -1.27 1.98 -0.85
C SER A 145 -1.67 3.09 0.12
N ASP A 146 -1.35 4.34 -0.20
CA ASP A 146 -1.64 5.50 0.65
C ASP A 146 -3.12 5.53 1.03
N LEU A 147 -4.03 5.30 0.06
CA LEU A 147 -5.46 5.18 0.33
C LEU A 147 -5.80 4.14 1.41
N ASP A 148 -5.21 2.94 1.34
CA ASP A 148 -5.48 1.82 2.25
C ASP A 148 -4.94 2.14 3.65
N GLU A 149 -3.74 2.71 3.71
CA GLU A 149 -3.13 3.18 4.94
C GLU A 149 -3.98 4.21 5.65
N ILE A 150 -4.51 5.20 4.93
CA ILE A 150 -5.29 6.29 5.51
C ILE A 150 -6.69 5.82 5.92
N ASN A 151 -7.38 5.07 5.06
CA ASN A 151 -8.80 4.77 5.24
C ASN A 151 -9.06 3.44 5.97
N VAL A 152 -8.19 2.45 5.80
CA VAL A 152 -8.42 1.09 6.30
C VAL A 152 -7.59 0.84 7.56
N TYR A 153 -6.26 0.99 7.46
CA TYR A 153 -5.34 0.59 8.53
C TYR A 153 -5.03 1.71 9.51
N GLN A 154 -5.21 2.96 9.09
CA GLN A 154 -4.88 4.17 9.84
C GLN A 154 -3.39 4.25 10.23
N THR A 155 -2.51 3.82 9.33
CA THR A 155 -1.03 3.89 9.44
C THR A 155 -0.51 5.22 8.89
N ASP A 156 0.79 5.46 9.00
CA ASP A 156 1.45 6.64 8.45
C ASP A 156 2.00 6.33 7.06
N ALA A 157 1.29 6.79 6.01
CA ALA A 157 1.62 6.56 4.60
C ALA A 157 2.94 7.17 4.10
N LYS A 158 3.81 7.58 5.01
CA LYS A 158 5.12 8.16 4.75
C LYS A 158 6.22 7.45 5.52
N ALA A 159 5.86 6.46 6.32
CA ALA A 159 6.73 5.75 7.22
C ALA A 159 6.45 4.25 7.04
N PRO A 160 7.38 3.49 6.43
CA PRO A 160 7.15 2.09 6.09
C PRO A 160 6.83 1.19 7.28
N ASP A 161 7.04 1.64 8.50
CA ASP A 161 6.88 0.92 9.76
C ASP A 161 6.29 1.92 10.78
N THR A 162 4.96 1.92 10.92
CA THR A 162 4.23 2.90 11.74
C THR A 162 4.48 2.70 13.23
N ASP A 163 4.61 1.45 13.68
CA ASP A 163 4.73 1.13 15.11
C ASP A 163 6.20 1.01 15.59
N GLY A 164 7.14 0.95 14.65
CA GLY A 164 8.57 0.93 14.89
C GLY A 164 9.10 -0.42 15.39
N ASP A 165 8.39 -1.52 15.14
CA ASP A 165 8.80 -2.86 15.60
C ASP A 165 9.83 -3.55 14.68
N GLY A 166 10.10 -2.96 13.51
CA GLY A 166 11.03 -3.45 12.51
C GLY A 166 10.41 -4.31 11.41
N ARG A 167 9.08 -4.39 11.32
CA ARG A 167 8.33 -4.89 10.16
C ARG A 167 7.61 -3.75 9.48
N THR A 168 7.44 -3.88 8.17
CA THR A 168 6.68 -2.87 7.44
C THR A 168 5.18 -3.08 7.57
N ASP A 169 4.40 -2.01 7.50
CA ASP A 169 2.94 -2.06 7.63
C ASP A 169 2.33 -2.99 6.55
N GLY A 170 2.82 -2.89 5.31
CA GLY A 170 2.48 -3.78 4.20
C GLY A 170 2.87 -5.25 4.43
N GLU A 171 4.01 -5.53 5.10
CA GLU A 171 4.40 -6.90 5.47
C GLU A 171 3.44 -7.48 6.52
N GLU A 172 3.07 -6.67 7.50
CA GLU A 172 2.19 -7.05 8.59
C GLU A 172 0.78 -7.32 8.11
N VAL A 173 0.19 -6.40 7.33
CA VAL A 173 -1.13 -6.55 6.73
C VAL A 173 -1.21 -7.83 5.90
N LYS A 174 -0.21 -8.08 5.05
CA LYS A 174 -0.13 -9.29 4.22
C LYS A 174 -0.05 -10.58 5.03
N LYS A 175 0.52 -10.52 6.23
CA LYS A 175 0.63 -11.66 7.17
C LYS A 175 -0.50 -11.72 8.20
N GLY A 176 -1.40 -10.73 8.21
CA GLY A 176 -2.51 -10.63 9.15
C GLY A 176 -2.12 -10.12 10.55
N TYR A 177 -0.97 -9.46 10.66
CA TYR A 177 -0.53 -8.73 11.86
C TYR A 177 -1.08 -7.31 11.88
N ASN A 178 -1.11 -6.70 13.07
CA ASN A 178 -1.61 -5.34 13.25
C ASN A 178 -0.49 -4.32 12.96
N PRO A 179 -0.61 -3.46 11.93
CA PRO A 179 0.45 -2.52 11.56
C PRO A 179 0.63 -1.33 12.53
N LYS A 180 -0.17 -1.26 13.59
CA LYS A 180 -0.12 -0.17 14.58
C LYS A 180 0.35 -0.62 15.95
N GLY A 181 0.82 -1.85 16.06
CA GLY A 181 1.22 -2.43 17.33
C GLY A 181 1.10 -3.94 17.35
N ALA A 182 1.63 -4.54 18.41
CA ALA A 182 1.59 -5.99 18.60
C ALA A 182 0.18 -6.62 18.43
N GLY A 183 0.14 -7.80 17.82
CA GLY A 183 -1.05 -8.64 17.72
C GLY A 183 -1.43 -8.98 16.28
N THR A 184 -2.62 -9.54 16.09
CA THR A 184 -3.18 -9.84 14.77
C THR A 184 -4.28 -8.84 14.41
N LEU A 185 -4.43 -8.49 13.12
CA LEU A 185 -5.49 -7.63 12.60
C LEU A 185 -6.90 -8.05 13.04
N LEU A 186 -7.10 -9.37 13.16
CA LEU A 186 -8.36 -9.98 13.55
C LEU A 186 -8.21 -10.76 14.86
N ASP A 187 -7.98 -10.07 15.97
CA ASP A 187 -8.05 -10.71 17.29
C ASP A 187 -9.50 -10.83 17.79
N PHE A 188 -10.16 -11.91 17.36
CA PHE A 188 -11.52 -12.25 17.80
C PHE A 188 -11.61 -12.55 19.30
N GLU A 189 -10.52 -12.99 19.96
CA GLU A 189 -10.51 -13.29 21.39
C GLU A 189 -10.38 -12.01 22.25
N SER A 190 -9.58 -11.04 21.81
CA SER A 190 -9.56 -9.70 22.41
C SER A 190 -10.90 -8.98 22.22
N ALA A 191 -11.52 -9.11 21.03
CA ALA A 191 -12.85 -8.56 20.80
C ALA A 191 -13.86 -9.17 21.78
N LYS A 192 -13.86 -10.50 21.93
CA LYS A 192 -14.76 -11.25 22.84
C LYS A 192 -14.56 -10.90 24.30
N THR A 193 -13.33 -10.62 24.71
CA THR A 193 -13.02 -10.22 26.09
C THR A 193 -13.49 -8.79 26.37
N LYS A 194 -13.34 -7.86 25.41
CA LYS A 194 -13.86 -6.48 25.54
C LYS A 194 -15.40 -6.46 25.68
N ILE A 195 -16.15 -7.20 24.86
CA ILE A 195 -17.61 -7.27 25.01
C ILE A 195 -18.05 -7.91 26.35
N ASN A 196 -17.40 -8.98 26.80
CA ASN A 196 -17.77 -9.62 28.06
C ASN A 196 -17.50 -8.73 29.29
N ASN A 197 -16.38 -8.01 29.30
CA ASN A 197 -16.04 -7.08 30.39
C ASN A 197 -16.90 -5.80 30.37
N SER A 198 -17.47 -5.44 29.22
CA SER A 198 -18.39 -4.30 29.11
C SER A 198 -19.78 -4.61 29.71
N ASN A 199 -20.13 -5.89 29.82
CA ASN A 199 -21.40 -6.36 30.37
C ASN A 199 -21.34 -6.71 31.87
N THR A 200 -20.18 -6.56 32.52
CA THR A 200 -20.00 -6.92 33.95
C THR A 200 -19.87 -5.70 34.87
N ASN A 201 -20.05 -4.48 34.34
CA ASN A 201 -20.00 -3.22 35.09
C ASN A 201 -21.27 -2.36 34.91
N GLN A 202 -22.45 -2.98 34.76
CA GLN A 202 -23.74 -2.28 34.95
C GLN A 202 -24.52 -2.87 36.13
#